data_AF-A0A484R1W7-F1
#
_entry.id   AF-A0A484R1W7-F1
#
_cell.length_a   1.000
_cell.length_b   1.000
_cell.length_c   1.000
_cell.angle_alpha   90.00
_cell.angle_beta   90.00
_cell.angle_gamma   90.00
#
_symmetry.space_group_name_H-M   'P 1'
#
loop_
_entity.id
_entity.type
_entity.pdbx_description
1 polymer ?
#
loop_
_entity_poly.entity_id
_entity_poly.type
_entity_poly.pdbx_seq_one_letter_code
_entity_poly.pdbx_strand_id
1 'polypeptide(L)'
;MHPQLRGFFRSFLAMPQTDTLAALIESPEVQADLQIVRRGVDELLVESEFARKLARSRSTGVPLRIKLGLDPTAPDIHLGHTVVLNKMRQLQDLGHTVIFLIGDFTTTIGDPSGRNSTRPPLTREQIEENARTYYAQASMVLDSTRTEIRYNSEWCDPLGARGLIQLASRYTVARMMEREDFTKRYKGGTPISIHEFLYPLLQGNDSVALRADLELGGTDQKFNLLVGRELQKEYGQEPQCILTMPLLEGTDGVEKMSKSKGNYIGISETPESMFGKLMSISDTLMWKYFTLLSFRSEAEIAALRAETEGGRNPRDAKVLLAQEIVDRFHGQGQGEAALAAFEARFRDGAIPDDIPEVNLAGAPLGILKVLREAGLAASGTEAQRNIEQGGVRVDGTRVEDKSLQLPEGSYVIQVGKRKFARVTLRG
;
A
#
# COMPACT_ATOMS: atom_id res chain seq x y z
N MET A 1 -50.21 36.51 -14.00
CA MET A 1 -48.87 35.90 -13.89
C MET A 1 -48.21 35.93 -15.26
N HIS A 2 -47.01 36.47 -15.33
CA HIS A 2 -46.30 36.90 -16.55
C HIS A 2 -45.74 35.72 -17.39
N PRO A 3 -45.62 35.81 -18.73
CA PRO A 3 -45.27 34.68 -19.61
C PRO A 3 -43.76 34.38 -19.73
N GLN A 4 -42.94 34.65 -18.71
CA GLN A 4 -41.46 34.48 -18.79
C GLN A 4 -40.90 33.21 -18.12
N LEU A 5 -41.74 32.25 -17.72
CA LEU A 5 -41.29 31.02 -17.02
C LEU A 5 -41.21 29.75 -17.89
N ARG A 6 -41.01 29.85 -19.21
CA ARG A 6 -40.83 28.69 -20.10
C ARG A 6 -39.40 28.46 -20.61
N GLY A 7 -38.42 29.19 -20.10
CA GLY A 7 -37.05 29.19 -20.64
C GLY A 7 -35.98 28.39 -19.88
N PHE A 8 -36.30 27.62 -18.84
CA PHE A 8 -35.26 27.05 -17.95
C PHE A 8 -35.26 25.53 -17.76
N PHE A 9 -35.94 24.77 -18.63
CA PHE A 9 -35.89 23.31 -18.64
C PHE A 9 -35.65 22.78 -20.05
N ARG A 10 -34.40 22.82 -20.51
CA ARG A 10 -33.85 21.92 -21.54
C ARG A 10 -32.34 22.14 -21.70
N SER A 11 -31.59 21.64 -20.72
CA SER A 11 -30.27 21.06 -20.96
C SER A 11 -30.29 19.65 -20.37
N PHE A 12 -31.22 18.83 -20.86
CA PHE A 12 -31.05 17.39 -20.77
C PHE A 12 -29.99 17.04 -21.82
N LEU A 13 -28.76 16.79 -21.38
CA LEU A 13 -27.87 15.91 -22.10
C LEU A 13 -28.66 14.62 -22.30
N ALA A 14 -29.16 14.40 -23.52
CA ALA A 14 -29.90 13.21 -23.86
C ALA A 14 -28.97 12.02 -23.54
N MET A 15 -29.38 11.16 -22.61
CA MET A 15 -28.68 9.90 -22.43
C MET A 15 -28.67 9.18 -23.78
N PRO A 16 -27.54 8.59 -24.20
CA PRO A 16 -27.49 7.79 -25.42
C PRO A 16 -28.62 6.76 -25.39
N GLN A 17 -29.25 6.48 -26.54
CA GLN A 17 -30.22 5.39 -26.62
C GLN A 17 -29.58 4.08 -26.12
N THR A 18 -30.38 3.18 -25.56
CA THR A 18 -29.89 1.95 -24.89
C THR A 18 -28.95 1.12 -25.77
N ASP A 19 -29.21 1.05 -27.08
CA ASP A 19 -28.37 0.32 -28.05
C ASP A 19 -27.04 1.05 -28.30
N THR A 20 -27.03 2.38 -28.20
CA THR A 20 -25.83 3.20 -28.33
C THR A 20 -24.94 3.09 -27.09
N LEU A 21 -25.51 2.96 -25.89
CA LEU A 21 -24.74 2.79 -24.66
C LEU A 21 -24.10 1.39 -24.58
N ALA A 22 -24.79 0.35 -25.03
CA ALA A 22 -24.22 -1.00 -25.11
C ALA A 22 -23.01 -1.04 -26.06
N ALA A 23 -23.13 -0.43 -27.24
CA ALA A 23 -22.01 -0.31 -28.18
C ALA A 23 -20.84 0.50 -27.62
N LEU A 24 -21.10 1.55 -26.83
CA LEU A 24 -20.04 2.34 -26.18
C LEU A 24 -19.30 1.56 -25.10
N ILE A 25 -19.98 0.69 -24.33
CA ILE A 25 -19.35 -0.16 -23.31
C ILE A 25 -18.34 -1.13 -23.94
N GLU A 26 -18.68 -1.70 -25.10
CA GLU A 26 -17.84 -2.62 -25.85
C GLU A 26 -16.79 -1.91 -26.74
N SER A 27 -16.73 -0.57 -26.69
CA SER A 27 -15.75 0.18 -27.48
C SER A 27 -14.31 -0.14 -27.05
N PRO A 28 -13.35 -0.18 -28.00
CA PRO A 28 -11.94 -0.41 -27.69
C PRO A 28 -11.39 0.54 -26.62
N GLU A 29 -11.86 1.78 -26.60
CA GLU A 29 -11.44 2.81 -25.66
C GLU A 29 -11.92 2.53 -24.23
N VAL A 30 -13.19 2.16 -24.05
CA VAL A 30 -13.72 1.80 -22.72
C VAL A 30 -13.07 0.52 -22.20
N GLN A 31 -12.83 -0.46 -23.09
CA GLN A 31 -12.13 -1.68 -22.71
C GLN A 31 -10.67 -1.40 -22.32
N ALA A 32 -9.98 -0.49 -23.01
CA ALA A 32 -8.64 -0.06 -22.64
C ALA A 32 -8.60 0.62 -21.26
N ASP A 33 -9.56 1.51 -20.97
CA ASP A 33 -9.69 2.13 -19.65
C ASP A 33 -9.94 1.09 -18.56
N LEU A 34 -10.83 0.12 -18.81
CA LEU A 34 -11.08 -0.97 -17.87
C LEU A 34 -9.84 -1.82 -17.60
N GLN A 35 -8.99 -2.07 -18.61
CA GLN A 35 -7.73 -2.79 -18.39
C GLN A 35 -6.78 -2.00 -17.48
N ILE A 36 -6.67 -0.68 -17.67
CA ILE A 36 -5.88 0.19 -16.79
C ILE A 36 -6.45 0.14 -15.36
N VAL A 37 -7.78 0.21 -15.23
CA VAL A 37 -8.44 0.17 -13.92
C VAL A 37 -8.25 -1.18 -13.24
N ARG A 38 -8.39 -2.31 -13.94
CA ARG A 38 -8.24 -3.68 -13.40
C ARG A 38 -6.84 -4.01 -12.89
N ARG A 39 -5.81 -3.31 -13.38
CA ARG A 39 -4.42 -3.58 -12.99
C ARG A 39 -4.23 -3.52 -11.47
N GLY A 40 -3.79 -4.63 -10.87
CA GLY A 40 -3.48 -4.74 -9.44
C GLY A 40 -4.69 -4.60 -8.50
N VAL A 41 -5.91 -4.57 -9.05
CA VAL A 41 -7.15 -4.51 -8.26
C VAL A 41 -7.43 -5.86 -7.62
N ASP A 42 -7.91 -5.82 -6.38
CA ASP A 42 -8.44 -7.01 -5.70
C ASP A 42 -9.87 -7.28 -6.16
N GLU A 43 -10.74 -6.27 -6.13
CA GLU A 43 -12.12 -6.38 -6.58
C GLU A 43 -12.68 -5.07 -7.13
N LEU A 44 -13.57 -5.16 -8.13
CA LEU A 44 -14.35 -4.04 -8.67
C LEU A 44 -15.85 -4.38 -8.66
N LEU A 45 -16.62 -3.73 -7.79
CA LEU A 45 -18.04 -4.03 -7.55
C LEU A 45 -18.93 -2.79 -7.76
N VAL A 46 -19.89 -2.75 -8.68
CA VAL A 46 -20.20 -3.71 -9.73
C VAL A 46 -19.51 -3.25 -11.00
N GLU A 47 -18.58 -4.06 -11.51
CA GLU A 47 -17.79 -3.74 -12.68
C GLU A 47 -18.60 -3.37 -13.93
N SER A 48 -19.72 -4.06 -14.18
CA SER A 48 -20.59 -3.75 -15.31
C SER A 48 -21.27 -2.38 -15.19
N GLU A 49 -21.54 -1.91 -13.97
CA GLU A 49 -22.01 -0.54 -13.73
C GLU A 49 -20.88 0.47 -13.93
N PHE A 50 -19.66 0.14 -13.50
CA PHE A 50 -18.52 1.01 -13.71
C PHE A 50 -18.20 1.19 -15.20
N ALA A 51 -18.27 0.12 -16.00
CA ALA A 51 -18.14 0.19 -17.45
C ALA A 51 -19.18 1.12 -18.09
N ARG A 52 -20.44 1.09 -17.62
CA ARG A 52 -21.49 2.04 -18.05
C ARG A 52 -21.15 3.48 -17.67
N LYS A 53 -20.63 3.69 -16.46
CA LYS A 53 -20.20 5.02 -15.99
C LYS A 53 -19.04 5.57 -16.84
N LEU A 54 -18.05 4.74 -17.18
CA LEU A 54 -16.95 5.11 -18.08
C LEU A 54 -17.47 5.48 -19.48
N ALA A 55 -18.29 4.62 -20.08
CA ALA A 55 -18.90 4.88 -21.39
C ALA A 55 -19.71 6.18 -21.40
N ARG A 56 -20.51 6.41 -20.34
CA ARG A 56 -21.27 7.65 -20.15
C ARG A 56 -20.33 8.85 -20.06
N SER A 57 -19.31 8.79 -19.20
CA SER A 57 -18.32 9.86 -19.00
C SER A 57 -17.64 10.25 -20.31
N ARG A 58 -17.21 9.27 -21.12
CA ARG A 58 -16.64 9.51 -22.46
C ARG A 58 -17.63 10.19 -23.40
N SER A 59 -18.87 9.70 -23.45
CA SER A 59 -19.89 10.23 -24.36
C SER A 59 -20.34 11.65 -24.02
N THR A 60 -20.35 12.02 -22.74
CA THR A 60 -20.83 13.33 -22.27
C THR A 60 -19.70 14.33 -22.03
N GLY A 61 -18.45 13.87 -21.95
CA GLY A 61 -17.31 14.67 -21.51
C GLY A 61 -17.35 15.04 -20.02
N VAL A 62 -18.26 14.47 -19.23
CA VAL A 62 -18.39 14.75 -17.79
C VAL A 62 -17.52 13.77 -17.01
N PRO A 63 -16.50 14.24 -16.27
CA PRO A 63 -15.65 13.39 -15.44
C PRO A 63 -16.44 12.64 -14.36
N LEU A 64 -16.08 11.39 -14.08
CA LEU A 64 -16.56 10.68 -12.90
C LEU A 64 -15.94 11.27 -11.62
N ARG A 65 -16.66 11.15 -10.51
CA ARG A 65 -16.22 11.57 -9.17
C ARG A 65 -15.69 10.38 -8.39
N ILE A 66 -14.39 10.38 -8.13
CA ILE A 66 -13.68 9.23 -7.56
C ILE A 66 -13.25 9.56 -6.12
N LYS A 67 -13.85 8.91 -5.12
CA LYS A 67 -13.57 9.16 -3.69
C LYS A 67 -12.49 8.22 -3.15
N LEU A 68 -11.57 8.77 -2.36
CA LEU A 68 -10.78 8.02 -1.38
C LEU A 68 -10.78 8.80 -0.07
N GLY A 69 -11.23 8.16 1.01
CA GLY A 69 -11.13 8.71 2.37
C GLY A 69 -9.90 8.18 3.10
N LEU A 70 -9.18 9.06 3.80
CA LEU A 70 -8.12 8.67 4.73
C LEU A 70 -8.28 9.39 6.07
N ASP A 71 -8.23 8.62 7.15
CA ASP A 71 -8.23 9.13 8.52
C ASP A 71 -6.79 9.54 8.94
N PRO A 72 -6.51 10.83 9.20
CA PRO A 72 -5.19 11.34 9.57
C PRO A 72 -4.79 10.96 11.02
N THR A 73 -4.49 9.67 11.21
CA THR A 73 -4.21 9.10 12.54
C THR A 73 -2.73 9.12 12.94
N ALA A 74 -1.82 9.38 12.00
CA ALA A 74 -0.40 9.56 12.23
C ALA A 74 0.21 10.36 11.07
N PRO A 75 1.18 11.27 11.27
CA PRO A 75 1.49 12.37 10.34
C PRO A 75 2.07 11.99 8.98
N ASP A 76 2.27 10.72 8.63
CA ASP A 76 2.89 10.39 7.33
C ASP A 76 2.24 9.19 6.66
N ILE A 77 2.14 9.32 5.35
CA ILE A 77 1.83 8.34 4.34
C ILE A 77 3.08 7.45 4.11
N HIS A 78 2.82 6.20 3.76
CA HIS A 78 3.83 5.20 3.45
C HIS A 78 3.41 4.46 2.18
N LEU A 79 4.30 3.65 1.60
CA LEU A 79 4.04 2.97 0.32
C LEU A 79 2.74 2.16 0.31
N GLY A 80 2.31 1.58 1.45
CA GLY A 80 0.99 0.94 1.56
C GLY A 80 -0.19 1.85 1.22
N HIS A 81 -0.16 3.12 1.62
CA HIS A 81 -1.17 4.11 1.23
C HIS A 81 -1.03 4.52 -0.24
N THR A 82 0.20 4.51 -0.78
CA THR A 82 0.42 4.88 -2.18
C THR A 82 -0.21 3.91 -3.17
N VAL A 83 -0.54 2.68 -2.76
CA VAL A 83 -1.25 1.71 -3.61
C VAL A 83 -2.59 2.28 -4.09
N VAL A 84 -3.41 2.81 -3.17
CA VAL A 84 -4.70 3.43 -3.52
C VAL A 84 -4.52 4.81 -4.16
N LEU A 85 -3.50 5.58 -3.77
CA LEU A 85 -3.20 6.88 -4.39
C LEU A 85 -2.74 6.73 -5.85
N ASN A 86 -1.93 5.72 -6.17
CA ASN A 86 -1.51 5.41 -7.54
C ASN A 86 -2.71 5.03 -8.39
N LYS A 87 -3.68 4.28 -7.85
CA LYS A 87 -4.92 3.98 -8.56
C LYS A 87 -5.76 5.23 -8.80
N MET A 88 -5.85 6.14 -7.81
CA MET A 88 -6.47 7.46 -8.05
C MET A 88 -5.74 8.22 -9.15
N ARG A 89 -4.40 8.23 -9.16
CA ARG A 89 -3.62 8.89 -10.20
C ARG A 89 -3.92 8.33 -11.59
N GLN A 90 -3.99 7.01 -11.73
CA GLN A 90 -4.41 6.37 -12.98
C GLN A 90 -5.81 6.84 -13.43
N LEU A 91 -6.75 6.98 -12.50
CA LEU A 91 -8.09 7.51 -12.80
C LEU A 91 -8.08 9.00 -13.18
N GLN A 92 -7.14 9.80 -12.65
CA GLN A 92 -6.90 11.17 -13.12
C GLN A 92 -6.36 11.17 -14.55
N ASP A 93 -5.40 10.30 -14.86
CA ASP A 93 -4.83 10.20 -16.20
C ASP A 93 -5.90 9.76 -17.23
N LEU A 94 -6.91 9.00 -16.81
CA LEU A 94 -8.09 8.64 -17.62
C LEU A 94 -9.12 9.74 -17.82
N GLY A 95 -8.96 10.90 -17.18
CA GLY A 95 -9.90 12.01 -17.40
C GLY A 95 -10.82 12.33 -16.21
N HIS A 96 -10.70 11.63 -15.08
CA HIS A 96 -11.65 11.77 -13.98
C HIS A 96 -11.21 12.78 -12.91
N THR A 97 -12.18 13.21 -12.10
CA THR A 97 -11.92 14.06 -10.94
C THR A 97 -11.81 13.17 -9.72
N VAL A 98 -10.68 13.25 -9.02
CA VAL A 98 -10.51 12.52 -7.78
C VAL A 98 -10.77 13.45 -6.59
N ILE A 99 -11.35 12.86 -5.55
CA ILE A 99 -11.71 13.54 -4.31
C ILE A 99 -10.91 12.85 -3.21
N PHE A 100 -9.90 13.54 -2.72
CA PHE A 100 -9.12 13.09 -1.57
C PHE A 100 -9.77 13.66 -0.31
N LEU A 101 -10.49 12.78 0.39
CA LEU A 101 -11.27 13.12 1.57
C LEU A 101 -10.42 12.90 2.82
N ILE A 102 -10.22 13.98 3.57
CA ILE A 102 -9.65 13.94 4.91
C ILE A 102 -10.76 13.60 5.89
N GLY A 103 -10.61 12.46 6.56
CA GLY A 103 -11.54 11.98 7.57
C GLY A 103 -11.33 12.64 8.94
N ASP A 104 -11.41 13.96 9.03
CA ASP A 104 -11.14 14.70 10.26
C ASP A 104 -12.19 14.43 11.35
N PHE A 105 -13.46 14.28 10.98
CA PHE A 105 -14.51 13.85 11.90
C PHE A 105 -14.42 12.35 12.21
N THR A 106 -14.28 11.50 11.19
CA THR A 106 -14.23 10.03 11.36
C THR A 106 -13.03 9.58 12.19
N THR A 107 -11.91 10.31 12.14
CA THR A 107 -10.74 10.07 12.99
C THR A 107 -11.05 10.17 14.49
N THR A 108 -12.02 11.00 14.89
CA THR A 108 -12.42 11.13 16.30
C THR A 108 -13.10 9.86 16.85
N ILE A 109 -13.68 9.06 15.96
CA ILE A 109 -14.33 7.77 16.27
C ILE A 109 -13.31 6.65 16.16
N GLY A 110 -12.52 6.66 15.08
CA GLY A 110 -11.52 5.67 14.75
C GLY A 110 -12.10 4.44 14.05
N ASP A 111 -11.59 4.13 12.85
CA ASP A 111 -12.04 2.98 12.08
C ASP A 111 -11.73 1.64 12.78
N PRO A 112 -12.73 0.78 13.01
CA PRO A 112 -12.50 -0.55 13.57
C PRO A 112 -12.04 -1.61 12.53
N SER A 113 -11.90 -1.27 11.23
CA SER A 113 -11.57 -2.24 10.16
C SER A 113 -10.23 -2.94 10.35
N GLY A 114 -10.27 -4.28 10.37
CA GLY A 114 -9.11 -5.14 10.53
C GLY A 114 -8.40 -4.97 11.87
N ARG A 115 -9.12 -4.58 12.93
CA ARG A 115 -8.55 -4.30 14.26
C ARG A 115 -9.22 -5.11 15.37
N ASN A 116 -8.39 -5.53 16.32
CA ASN A 116 -8.81 -6.26 17.53
C ASN A 116 -8.90 -5.38 18.79
N SER A 117 -8.59 -4.09 18.70
CA SER A 117 -8.59 -3.16 19.85
C SER A 117 -9.00 -1.74 19.43
N THR A 118 -9.64 -1.00 20.35
CA THR A 118 -10.02 0.41 20.16
C THR A 118 -8.79 1.31 20.06
N ARG A 119 -8.85 2.36 19.22
CA ARG A 119 -7.76 3.34 19.09
C ARG A 119 -7.78 4.35 20.26
N PRO A 120 -6.61 4.87 20.67
CA PRO A 120 -6.58 6.02 21.56
C PRO A 120 -7.19 7.25 20.84
N PRO A 121 -7.95 8.10 21.56
CA PRO A 121 -8.52 9.31 20.98
C PRO A 121 -7.43 10.32 20.61
N LEU A 122 -7.65 11.07 19.52
CA LEU A 122 -6.79 12.17 19.09
C LEU A 122 -7.47 13.51 19.38
N THR A 123 -6.68 14.54 19.70
CA THR A 123 -7.23 15.91 19.81
C THR A 123 -7.47 16.51 18.43
N ARG A 124 -8.30 17.55 18.36
CA ARG A 124 -8.59 18.26 17.11
C ARG A 124 -7.32 18.85 16.50
N GLU A 125 -6.43 19.41 17.33
CA GLU A 125 -5.17 20.00 16.89
C GLU A 125 -4.25 18.95 16.26
N GLN A 126 -4.19 17.75 16.84
CA GLN A 126 -3.42 16.64 16.28
C GLN A 126 -3.98 16.17 14.94
N ILE A 127 -5.31 16.10 14.82
CA ILE A 127 -5.99 15.75 13.57
C ILE A 127 -5.70 16.79 12.49
N GLU A 128 -5.78 18.08 12.82
CA GLU A 128 -5.48 19.18 11.90
C GLU A 128 -4.01 19.18 11.46
N GLU A 129 -3.07 18.91 12.37
CA GLU A 129 -1.64 18.78 12.05
C GLU A 129 -1.39 17.61 11.10
N ASN A 130 -1.91 16.43 11.43
CA ASN A 130 -1.81 15.24 10.57
C ASN A 130 -2.50 15.46 9.21
N ALA A 131 -3.62 16.17 9.15
CA ALA A 131 -4.31 16.44 7.90
C ALA A 131 -3.45 17.27 6.93
N ARG A 132 -2.70 18.26 7.44
CA ARG A 132 -1.81 19.08 6.61
C ARG A 132 -0.70 18.26 5.97
N THR A 133 -0.11 17.33 6.73
CA THR A 133 0.96 16.48 6.20
C THR A 133 0.42 15.47 5.18
N TYR A 134 -0.78 14.91 5.39
CA TYR A 134 -1.44 14.04 4.42
C TYR A 134 -1.67 14.76 3.09
N TYR A 135 -2.17 16.00 3.15
CA TYR A 135 -2.39 16.78 1.94
C TYR A 135 -1.08 17.01 1.16
N ALA A 136 -0.03 17.47 1.85
CA ALA A 136 1.27 17.70 1.23
C ALA A 136 1.84 16.43 0.58
N GLN A 137 1.71 15.30 1.27
CA GLN A 137 2.23 14.00 0.84
C GLN A 137 1.39 13.36 -0.28
N ALA A 138 0.06 13.46 -0.21
CA ALA A 138 -0.82 12.99 -1.29
C ALA A 138 -0.59 13.77 -2.59
N SER A 139 -0.29 15.07 -2.47
CA SER A 139 0.05 15.94 -3.61
C SER A 139 1.36 15.56 -4.31
N MET A 140 2.21 14.72 -3.68
CA MET A 140 3.39 14.15 -4.35
C MET A 140 3.02 13.05 -5.35
N VAL A 141 1.81 12.49 -5.27
CA VAL A 141 1.33 11.42 -6.14
C VAL A 141 0.21 11.92 -7.07
N LEU A 142 -0.73 12.68 -6.54
CA LEU A 142 -1.91 13.14 -7.25
C LEU A 142 -1.64 14.43 -8.04
N ASP A 143 -2.30 14.57 -9.19
CA ASP A 143 -2.35 15.84 -9.92
C ASP A 143 -3.28 16.81 -9.19
N SER A 144 -2.73 17.91 -8.64
CA SER A 144 -3.50 18.90 -7.89
C SER A 144 -4.57 19.60 -8.73
N THR A 145 -4.38 19.71 -10.06
CA THR A 145 -5.36 20.36 -10.95
C THR A 145 -6.63 19.53 -11.15
N ARG A 146 -6.56 18.22 -10.86
CA ARG A 146 -7.66 17.26 -10.98
C ARG A 146 -8.03 16.62 -9.64
N THR A 147 -7.65 17.26 -8.53
CA THR A 147 -7.91 16.79 -7.17
C THR A 147 -8.78 17.77 -6.42
N GLU A 148 -9.93 17.30 -5.91
CA GLU A 148 -10.71 17.99 -4.89
C GLU A 148 -10.25 17.50 -3.51
N ILE A 149 -9.88 18.43 -2.62
CA ILE A 149 -9.62 18.11 -1.20
C ILE A 149 -10.85 18.50 -0.40
N ARG A 150 -11.35 17.58 0.41
CA ARG A 150 -12.54 17.79 1.24
C ARG A 150 -12.31 17.26 2.64
N TYR A 151 -13.07 17.78 3.61
CA TYR A 151 -13.05 17.36 5.00
C TYR A 151 -14.43 16.85 5.39
N ASN A 152 -14.54 15.68 6.02
CA ASN A 152 -15.88 15.15 6.30
C ASN A 152 -16.60 15.87 7.44
N SER A 153 -15.90 16.66 8.26
CA SER A 153 -16.52 17.63 9.17
C SER A 153 -17.49 18.60 8.47
N GLU A 154 -17.27 18.92 7.18
CA GLU A 154 -18.11 19.83 6.38
C GLU A 154 -19.60 19.43 6.37
N TRP A 155 -19.89 18.14 6.43
CA TRP A 155 -21.25 17.61 6.47
C TRP A 155 -21.56 16.77 7.70
N CYS A 156 -20.56 16.25 8.42
CA CYS A 156 -20.76 15.51 9.66
C CYS A 156 -21.09 16.42 10.84
N ASP A 157 -20.42 17.57 10.99
CA ASP A 157 -20.71 18.50 12.10
C ASP A 157 -22.16 19.04 12.05
N PRO A 158 -22.69 19.46 10.87
CA PRO A 158 -24.06 19.96 10.80
C PRO A 158 -25.17 18.92 11.02
N LEU A 159 -24.87 17.61 11.02
CA LEU A 159 -25.88 16.57 11.31
C LEU A 159 -26.52 16.80 12.69
N GLY A 160 -25.69 17.17 13.68
CA GLY A 160 -26.07 17.19 15.08
C GLY A 160 -26.67 15.86 15.55
N ALA A 161 -27.27 15.87 16.75
CA ALA A 161 -27.86 14.65 17.31
C ALA A 161 -29.03 14.10 16.46
N ARG A 162 -29.86 15.00 15.89
CA ARG A 162 -31.03 14.59 15.10
C ARG A 162 -30.64 13.93 13.78
N GLY A 163 -29.69 14.52 13.05
CA GLY A 163 -29.17 13.95 11.80
C GLY A 163 -28.46 12.63 12.03
N LEU A 164 -27.71 12.51 13.13
CA LEU A 164 -27.07 11.24 13.50
C LEU A 164 -28.08 10.13 13.80
N ILE A 165 -29.17 10.43 14.50
CA ILE A 165 -30.26 9.45 14.75
C ILE A 165 -30.92 9.04 13.42
N GLN A 166 -31.20 9.99 12.53
CA GLN A 166 -31.77 9.69 11.22
C GLN A 166 -30.85 8.80 10.39
N LEU A 167 -29.55 9.09 10.39
CA LEU A 167 -28.54 8.27 9.72
C LEU A 167 -28.45 6.86 10.32
N ALA A 168 -28.40 6.76 11.65
CA ALA A 168 -28.38 5.47 12.37
C ALA A 168 -29.62 4.62 12.12
N SER A 169 -30.79 5.24 11.86
CA SER A 169 -32.02 4.51 11.53
C SER A 169 -32.01 3.80 10.18
N ARG A 170 -31.05 4.12 9.29
CA ARG A 170 -30.94 3.53 7.95
C ARG A 170 -30.33 2.13 7.94
N TYR A 171 -29.68 1.72 9.02
CA TYR A 171 -28.97 0.44 9.07
C TYR A 171 -29.27 -0.31 10.35
N THR A 172 -29.39 -1.63 10.23
CA THR A 172 -29.72 -2.47 11.38
C THR A 172 -28.46 -2.92 12.10
N VAL A 173 -28.58 -3.16 13.40
CA VAL A 173 -27.50 -3.79 14.19
C VAL A 173 -27.14 -5.17 13.60
N ALA A 174 -28.13 -5.94 13.13
CA ALA A 174 -27.87 -7.23 12.49
C ALA A 174 -26.91 -7.11 11.30
N ARG A 175 -27.12 -6.14 10.41
CA ARG A 175 -26.21 -5.88 9.27
C ARG A 175 -24.85 -5.40 9.72
N MET A 176 -24.76 -4.59 10.77
CA MET A 176 -23.46 -4.19 11.31
C MET A 176 -22.67 -5.40 11.84
N MET A 177 -23.37 -6.36 12.47
CA MET A 177 -22.77 -7.58 13.00
C MET A 177 -22.33 -8.58 11.93
N GLU A 178 -22.68 -8.38 10.65
CA GLU A 178 -22.15 -9.15 9.51
C GLU A 178 -20.69 -8.77 9.18
N ARG A 179 -20.21 -7.61 9.67
CA ARG A 179 -18.81 -7.22 9.54
C ARG A 179 -17.92 -8.13 10.37
N GLU A 180 -16.93 -8.73 9.71
CA GLU A 180 -16.08 -9.77 10.31
C GLU A 180 -15.40 -9.33 11.61
N ASP A 181 -14.90 -8.10 11.71
CA ASP A 181 -14.24 -7.59 12.92
C ASP A 181 -15.18 -7.52 14.12
N PHE A 182 -16.42 -7.02 13.91
CA PHE A 182 -17.43 -6.99 14.96
C PHE A 182 -17.91 -8.39 15.32
N THR A 183 -18.10 -9.27 14.33
CA THR A 183 -18.44 -10.68 14.59
C THR A 183 -17.37 -11.36 15.45
N LYS A 184 -16.09 -11.19 15.11
CA LYS A 184 -14.95 -11.78 15.84
C LYS A 184 -14.85 -11.24 17.25
N ARG A 185 -14.90 -9.92 17.43
CA ARG A 185 -14.83 -9.28 18.77
C ARG A 185 -15.99 -9.71 19.65
N TYR A 186 -17.21 -9.74 19.11
CA TYR A 186 -18.40 -10.15 19.85
C TYR A 186 -18.33 -11.62 20.29
N LYS A 187 -17.96 -12.54 19.38
CA LYS A 187 -17.76 -13.95 19.71
C LYS A 187 -16.61 -14.17 20.70
N GLY A 188 -15.56 -13.35 20.61
CA GLY A 188 -14.40 -13.40 21.50
C GLY A 188 -14.57 -12.65 22.83
N GLY A 189 -15.75 -12.08 23.11
CA GLY A 189 -15.98 -11.30 24.34
C GLY A 189 -15.15 -10.01 24.43
N THR A 190 -14.54 -9.56 23.34
CA THR A 190 -13.83 -8.28 23.28
C THR A 190 -14.84 -7.15 23.20
N PRO A 191 -14.83 -6.18 24.14
CA PRO A 191 -15.80 -5.08 24.14
C PRO A 191 -15.85 -4.35 22.80
N ILE A 192 -17.05 -3.96 22.36
CA ILE A 192 -17.29 -3.13 21.17
C ILE A 192 -18.08 -1.92 21.64
N SER A 193 -17.52 -0.72 21.47
CA SER A 193 -18.17 0.49 21.93
C SER A 193 -19.25 0.93 20.95
N ILE A 194 -20.34 1.53 21.46
CA ILE A 194 -21.49 1.94 20.63
C ILE A 194 -21.08 2.91 19.50
N HIS A 195 -20.16 3.84 19.79
CA HIS A 195 -19.71 4.82 18.80
C HIS A 195 -19.00 4.17 17.59
N GLU A 196 -18.40 2.98 17.76
CA GLU A 196 -17.73 2.26 16.65
C GLU A 196 -18.74 1.83 15.57
N PHE A 197 -20.01 1.62 15.93
CA PHE A 197 -21.09 1.33 14.97
C PHE A 197 -21.49 2.55 14.12
N LEU A 198 -21.13 3.76 14.55
CA LEU A 198 -21.41 4.97 13.78
C LEU A 198 -20.41 5.18 12.64
N TYR A 199 -19.21 4.61 12.75
CA TYR A 199 -18.14 4.81 11.77
C TYR A 199 -18.55 4.45 10.34
N PRO A 200 -19.09 3.25 10.04
CA PRO A 200 -19.46 2.87 8.67
C PRO A 200 -20.53 3.78 8.08
N LEU A 201 -21.44 4.28 8.92
CA LEU A 201 -22.52 5.16 8.51
C LEU A 201 -22.02 6.54 8.11
N LEU A 202 -21.09 7.09 8.89
CA LEU A 202 -20.49 8.39 8.62
C LEU A 202 -19.63 8.33 7.36
N GLN A 203 -18.75 7.32 7.25
CA GLN A 203 -17.97 7.11 6.02
C GLN A 203 -18.88 6.90 4.80
N GLY A 204 -19.98 6.15 4.94
CA GLY A 204 -20.94 5.96 3.86
C GLY A 204 -21.70 7.25 3.51
N ASN A 205 -22.02 8.08 4.49
CA ASN A 205 -22.63 9.40 4.29
C ASN A 205 -21.70 10.36 3.54
N ASP A 206 -20.38 10.22 3.68
CA ASP A 206 -19.41 10.96 2.88
C ASP A 206 -19.65 10.76 1.38
N SER A 207 -20.01 9.53 0.95
CA SER A 207 -20.30 9.25 -0.47
C SER A 207 -21.60 9.89 -0.95
N VAL A 208 -22.59 9.99 -0.07
CA VAL A 208 -23.84 10.72 -0.34
C VAL A 208 -23.56 12.22 -0.49
N ALA A 209 -22.76 12.80 0.40
CA ALA A 209 -22.39 14.21 0.36
C ALA A 209 -21.56 14.56 -0.89
N LEU A 210 -20.64 13.68 -1.27
CA LEU A 210 -19.73 13.87 -2.39
C LEU A 210 -20.31 13.44 -3.75
N ARG A 211 -21.46 12.74 -3.76
CA ARG A 211 -22.05 12.10 -4.95
C ARG A 211 -21.02 11.25 -5.70
N ALA A 212 -20.33 10.38 -4.96
CA ALA A 212 -19.25 9.56 -5.51
C ALA A 212 -19.77 8.56 -6.57
N ASP A 213 -19.06 8.48 -7.70
CA ASP A 213 -19.31 7.47 -8.74
C ASP A 213 -18.54 6.17 -8.47
N LEU A 214 -17.37 6.30 -7.86
CA LEU A 214 -16.48 5.21 -7.44
C LEU A 214 -15.88 5.59 -6.09
N GLU A 215 -15.82 4.65 -5.15
CA GLU A 215 -15.01 4.79 -3.94
C GLU A 215 -13.92 3.71 -3.88
N LEU A 216 -12.70 4.15 -3.59
CA LEU A 216 -11.54 3.29 -3.43
C LEU A 216 -11.29 2.99 -1.95
N GLY A 217 -10.74 1.80 -1.69
CA GLY A 217 -10.21 1.46 -0.37
C GLY A 217 -9.30 0.24 -0.40
N GLY A 218 -8.70 -0.08 0.74
CA GLY A 218 -8.07 -1.39 0.93
C GLY A 218 -9.13 -2.49 1.02
N THR A 219 -8.71 -3.76 0.93
CA THR A 219 -9.63 -4.90 1.13
C THR A 219 -10.30 -4.90 2.51
N ASP A 220 -9.66 -4.29 3.51
CA ASP A 220 -10.21 -4.08 4.85
C ASP A 220 -11.35 -3.04 4.90
N GLN A 221 -11.58 -2.27 3.83
CA GLN A 221 -12.64 -1.25 3.77
C GLN A 221 -13.95 -1.75 3.13
N LYS A 222 -13.98 -2.96 2.55
CA LYS A 222 -15.10 -3.44 1.72
C LYS A 222 -16.48 -3.24 2.37
N PHE A 223 -16.62 -3.51 3.66
CA PHE A 223 -17.87 -3.31 4.38
C PHE A 223 -18.32 -1.84 4.39
N ASN A 224 -17.42 -0.91 4.73
CA ASN A 224 -17.74 0.51 4.78
C ASN A 224 -18.10 1.06 3.38
N LEU A 225 -17.39 0.60 2.34
CA LEU A 225 -17.67 0.96 0.94
C LEU A 225 -19.05 0.49 0.48
N LEU A 226 -19.49 -0.70 0.92
CA LEU A 226 -20.83 -1.22 0.68
C LEU A 226 -21.91 -0.41 1.40
N VAL A 227 -21.66 0.02 2.64
CA VAL A 227 -22.58 0.91 3.38
C VAL A 227 -22.77 2.23 2.62
N GLY A 228 -21.69 2.82 2.08
CA GLY A 228 -21.80 4.03 1.25
C GLY A 228 -22.67 3.84 0.02
N ARG A 229 -22.49 2.71 -0.68
CA ARG A 229 -23.31 2.35 -1.85
C ARG A 229 -24.79 2.18 -1.49
N GLU A 230 -25.12 1.52 -0.38
CA GLU A 230 -26.50 1.34 0.06
C GLU A 230 -27.14 2.67 0.53
N LEU A 231 -26.38 3.51 1.25
CA LEU A 231 -26.88 4.82 1.65
C LEU A 231 -27.17 5.70 0.43
N GLN A 232 -26.34 5.71 -0.61
CA GLN A 232 -26.65 6.44 -1.84
C GLN A 232 -27.98 6.02 -2.45
N LYS A 233 -28.32 4.72 -2.46
CA LYS A 233 -29.65 4.24 -2.91
C LYS A 233 -30.78 4.83 -2.08
N GLU A 234 -30.65 4.81 -0.76
CA GLU A 234 -31.67 5.33 0.16
C GLU A 234 -31.90 6.84 0.01
N TYR A 235 -30.85 7.56 -0.38
CA TYR A 235 -30.91 9.00 -0.70
C TYR A 235 -31.29 9.29 -2.15
N GLY A 236 -31.67 8.27 -2.94
CA GLY A 236 -32.10 8.42 -4.33
C GLY A 236 -30.97 8.80 -5.29
N GLN A 237 -29.71 8.55 -4.93
CA GLN A 237 -28.54 8.76 -5.78
C GLN A 237 -28.21 7.50 -6.58
N GLU A 238 -27.52 7.67 -7.71
CA GLU A 238 -26.91 6.54 -8.41
C GLU A 238 -25.81 5.95 -7.50
N PRO A 239 -25.82 4.64 -7.21
CA PRO A 239 -24.88 4.08 -6.25
C PRO A 239 -23.45 4.07 -6.80
N GLN A 240 -22.47 4.31 -5.93
CA GLN A 240 -21.06 4.23 -6.27
C GLN A 240 -20.67 2.80 -6.62
N CYS A 241 -19.73 2.66 -7.55
CA CYS A 241 -18.93 1.44 -7.64
C CYS A 241 -17.89 1.42 -6.52
N ILE A 242 -17.34 0.25 -6.24
CA ILE A 242 -16.39 -0.03 -5.17
C ILE A 242 -15.16 -0.64 -5.83
N LEU A 243 -13.99 -0.08 -5.56
CA LEU A 243 -12.73 -0.64 -6.02
C LEU A 243 -11.84 -0.89 -4.81
N THR A 244 -11.57 -2.15 -4.53
CA THR A 244 -10.64 -2.55 -3.47
C THR A 244 -9.27 -2.82 -4.06
N MET A 245 -8.24 -2.29 -3.41
CA MET A 245 -6.85 -2.62 -3.69
C MET A 245 -6.33 -3.60 -2.63
N PRO A 246 -5.45 -4.55 -2.99
CA PRO A 246 -4.82 -5.43 -2.02
C PRO A 246 -3.98 -4.62 -1.04
N LEU A 247 -3.90 -5.12 0.19
CA LEU A 247 -3.01 -4.55 1.19
C LEU A 247 -1.56 -4.91 0.83
N LEU A 248 -0.68 -3.91 0.88
CA LEU A 248 0.76 -4.11 0.69
C LEU A 248 1.38 -4.62 1.99
N GLU A 249 2.08 -5.75 1.93
CA GLU A 249 2.88 -6.26 3.05
C GLU A 249 4.05 -5.31 3.32
N GLY A 250 4.44 -5.18 4.59
CA GLY A 250 5.59 -4.39 4.97
C GLY A 250 6.92 -5.09 4.66
N THR A 251 8.01 -4.54 5.18
CA THR A 251 9.37 -5.10 5.00
C THR A 251 9.55 -6.49 5.61
N ASP A 252 8.67 -6.92 6.52
CA ASP A 252 8.64 -8.30 7.04
C ASP A 252 8.05 -9.33 6.07
N GLY A 253 7.32 -8.88 5.04
CA GLY A 253 6.72 -9.71 4.00
C GLY A 253 5.51 -10.56 4.41
N VAL A 254 4.97 -10.37 5.61
CA VAL A 254 3.82 -11.13 6.13
C VAL A 254 2.69 -10.19 6.50
N GLU A 255 2.98 -9.19 7.30
CA GLU A 255 1.97 -8.29 7.85
C GLU A 255 1.78 -7.08 6.94
N LYS A 256 0.55 -6.56 6.87
CA LYS A 256 0.29 -5.31 6.15
C LYS A 256 1.22 -4.19 6.66
N MET A 257 1.67 -3.36 5.72
CA MET A 257 2.53 -2.22 6.00
C MET A 257 1.87 -1.28 7.01
N SER A 258 2.53 -1.04 8.14
CA SER A 258 2.01 -0.23 9.23
C SER A 258 3.12 0.41 10.05
N LYS A 259 2.95 1.69 10.36
CA LYS A 259 3.83 2.41 11.30
C LYS A 259 3.94 1.73 12.65
N SER A 260 2.82 1.26 13.18
CA SER A 260 2.77 0.61 14.50
C SER A 260 3.55 -0.70 14.58
N LYS A 261 3.84 -1.32 13.43
CA LYS A 261 4.61 -2.58 13.34
C LYS A 261 6.09 -2.33 13.00
N GLY A 262 6.48 -1.09 12.70
CA GLY A 262 7.84 -0.75 12.29
C GLY A 262 8.26 -1.34 10.93
N ASN A 263 7.32 -1.86 10.13
CA ASN A 263 7.58 -2.54 8.86
C ASN A 263 7.29 -1.65 7.63
N TYR A 264 7.25 -0.33 7.81
CA TYR A 264 6.82 0.63 6.80
C TYR A 264 7.97 1.32 6.08
N ILE A 265 7.66 1.78 4.86
CA ILE A 265 8.50 2.64 4.04
C ILE A 265 7.73 3.95 3.81
N GLY A 266 8.07 4.99 4.55
CA GLY A 266 7.48 6.33 4.44
C GLY A 266 7.93 7.03 3.17
N ILE A 267 7.03 7.78 2.54
CA ILE A 267 7.33 8.47 1.27
C ILE A 267 8.18 9.73 1.46
N SER A 268 8.28 10.22 2.69
CA SER A 268 9.07 11.38 3.11
C SER A 268 10.38 11.00 3.81
N GLU A 269 10.74 9.70 3.85
CA GLU A 269 12.04 9.25 4.38
C GLU A 269 13.19 9.72 3.49
N THR A 270 14.44 9.69 3.97
CA THR A 270 15.57 10.04 3.10
C THR A 270 15.72 9.02 1.96
N PRO A 271 16.27 9.42 0.79
CA PRO A 271 16.54 8.53 -0.33
C PRO A 271 17.23 7.22 0.09
N GLU A 272 18.23 7.30 0.96
CA GLU A 272 19.02 6.16 1.42
C GLU A 272 18.22 5.21 2.33
N SER A 273 17.36 5.77 3.20
CA SER A 273 16.47 4.96 4.05
C SER A 273 15.44 4.23 3.22
N MET A 274 14.77 4.94 2.30
CA MET A 274 13.79 4.38 1.39
C MET A 274 14.40 3.28 0.52
N PHE A 275 15.55 3.56 -0.10
CA PHE A 275 16.29 2.60 -0.91
C PHE A 275 16.68 1.36 -0.10
N GLY A 276 17.27 1.55 1.08
CA GLY A 276 17.70 0.45 1.95
C GLY A 276 16.55 -0.45 2.39
N LYS A 277 15.39 0.14 2.72
CA LYS A 277 14.18 -0.63 3.06
C LYS A 277 13.61 -1.38 1.85
N LEU A 278 13.57 -0.77 0.67
CA LEU A 278 13.16 -1.46 -0.56
C LEU A 278 14.08 -2.64 -0.90
N MET A 279 15.39 -2.51 -0.69
CA MET A 279 16.33 -3.61 -0.89
C MET A 279 16.16 -4.76 0.11
N SER A 280 15.56 -4.49 1.28
CA SER A 280 15.32 -5.47 2.34
C SER A 280 14.13 -6.40 2.11
N ILE A 281 13.23 -6.06 1.18
CA ILE A 281 12.08 -6.93 0.84
C ILE A 281 12.55 -8.22 0.16
N SER A 282 11.77 -9.29 0.34
CA SER A 282 12.08 -10.59 -0.26
C SER A 282 11.93 -10.56 -1.78
N ASP A 283 12.69 -11.42 -2.46
CA ASP A 283 12.67 -11.55 -3.92
C ASP A 283 11.30 -12.06 -4.43
N THR A 284 10.53 -12.74 -3.57
CA THR A 284 9.15 -13.12 -3.89
C THR A 284 8.21 -11.92 -3.79
N LEU A 285 8.38 -11.08 -2.75
CA LEU A 285 7.49 -9.95 -2.49
C LEU A 285 7.69 -8.79 -3.48
N MET A 286 8.90 -8.63 -4.03
CA MET A 286 9.20 -7.51 -4.93
C MET A 286 8.26 -7.44 -6.14
N TRP A 287 7.77 -8.57 -6.66
CA TRP A 287 6.86 -8.57 -7.81
C TRP A 287 5.51 -7.96 -7.48
N LYS A 288 5.00 -8.19 -6.27
CA LYS A 288 3.79 -7.52 -5.80
C LYS A 288 4.03 -6.02 -5.63
N TYR A 289 5.22 -5.62 -5.18
CA TYR A 289 5.60 -4.20 -5.13
C TYR A 289 5.68 -3.59 -6.54
N PHE A 290 6.25 -4.29 -7.52
CA PHE A 290 6.24 -3.85 -8.92
C PHE A 290 4.80 -3.63 -9.41
N THR A 291 3.92 -4.63 -9.30
CA THR A 291 2.54 -4.51 -9.78
C THR A 291 1.77 -3.38 -9.11
N LEU A 292 1.95 -3.15 -7.80
CA LEU A 292 1.16 -2.18 -7.04
C LEU A 292 1.77 -0.76 -6.99
N LEU A 293 3.09 -0.64 -7.17
CA LEU A 293 3.80 0.62 -7.01
C LEU A 293 4.46 1.11 -8.29
N SER A 294 4.96 0.23 -9.17
CA SER A 294 5.70 0.63 -10.37
C SER A 294 4.78 1.16 -11.47
N PHE A 295 5.27 2.13 -12.25
CA PHE A 295 4.61 2.62 -13.45
C PHE A 295 5.00 1.86 -14.72
N ARG A 296 5.92 0.89 -14.63
CA ARG A 296 6.22 -0.05 -15.71
C ARG A 296 4.97 -0.81 -16.11
N SER A 297 4.85 -1.18 -17.38
CA SER A 297 3.76 -2.03 -17.87
C SER A 297 3.85 -3.45 -17.29
N GLU A 298 2.72 -4.15 -17.23
CA GLU A 298 2.71 -5.57 -16.81
C GLU A 298 3.56 -6.44 -17.75
N ALA A 299 3.67 -6.07 -19.02
CA ALA A 299 4.54 -6.76 -19.98
C ALA A 299 6.03 -6.62 -19.61
N GLU A 300 6.48 -5.41 -19.23
CA GLU A 300 7.85 -5.17 -18.77
C GLU A 300 8.14 -5.88 -17.45
N ILE A 301 7.18 -5.89 -16.52
CA ILE A 301 7.33 -6.60 -15.24
C ILE A 301 7.42 -8.12 -15.47
N ALA A 302 6.57 -8.67 -16.35
CA ALA A 302 6.61 -10.09 -16.71
C ALA A 302 7.93 -10.47 -17.40
N ALA A 303 8.43 -9.63 -18.30
CA ALA A 303 9.73 -9.84 -18.95
C ALA A 303 10.88 -9.83 -17.92
N LEU A 304 10.90 -8.84 -17.03
CA LEU A 304 11.92 -8.74 -15.97
C LEU A 304 11.89 -9.97 -15.04
N ARG A 305 10.69 -10.46 -14.72
CA ARG A 305 10.51 -11.68 -13.93
C ARG A 305 11.02 -12.93 -14.64
N ALA A 306 10.70 -13.08 -15.93
CA ALA A 306 11.20 -14.21 -16.73
C ALA A 306 12.72 -14.21 -16.84
N GLU A 307 13.36 -13.04 -16.94
CA GLU A 307 14.82 -12.90 -16.91
C GLU A 307 15.41 -13.33 -15.57
N THR A 308 14.78 -12.96 -14.44
CA THR A 308 15.20 -13.41 -13.10
C THR A 308 15.07 -14.92 -12.95
N GLU A 309 13.98 -15.52 -13.43
CA GLU A 309 13.78 -16.97 -13.47
C GLU A 309 14.79 -17.65 -14.42
N GLY A 310 15.26 -16.94 -15.45
CA GLY A 310 16.30 -17.36 -16.40
C GLY A 310 17.75 -17.12 -15.94
N GLY A 311 17.98 -16.61 -14.72
CA GLY A 311 19.32 -16.49 -14.12
C GLY A 311 19.81 -15.06 -13.87
N ARG A 312 19.05 -14.02 -14.21
CA ARG A 312 19.34 -12.64 -13.77
C ARG A 312 19.27 -12.56 -12.24
N ASN A 313 20.21 -11.85 -11.62
CA ASN A 313 20.22 -11.69 -10.17
C ASN A 313 18.97 -10.91 -9.70
N PRO A 314 18.14 -11.47 -8.79
CA PRO A 314 16.98 -10.76 -8.23
C PRO A 314 17.31 -9.40 -7.59
N ARG A 315 18.54 -9.24 -7.08
CA ARG A 315 19.04 -7.95 -6.56
C ARG A 315 18.91 -6.85 -7.61
N ASP A 316 19.21 -7.13 -8.87
CA ASP A 316 19.20 -6.12 -9.93
C ASP A 316 17.77 -5.64 -10.22
N ALA A 317 16.80 -6.56 -10.20
CA ALA A 317 15.39 -6.20 -10.30
C ALA A 317 14.94 -5.33 -9.09
N LYS A 318 15.36 -5.67 -7.87
CA LYS A 318 15.08 -4.82 -6.69
C LYS A 318 15.72 -3.44 -6.79
N VAL A 319 16.94 -3.34 -7.31
CA VAL A 319 17.60 -2.05 -7.55
C VAL A 319 16.77 -1.19 -8.51
N LEU A 320 16.27 -1.76 -9.62
CA LEU A 320 15.42 -1.03 -10.56
C LEU A 320 14.15 -0.48 -9.90
N LEU A 321 13.49 -1.29 -9.07
CA LEU A 321 12.32 -0.85 -8.30
C LEU A 321 12.70 0.25 -7.30
N ALA A 322 13.79 0.07 -6.56
CA ALA A 322 14.24 1.02 -5.55
C ALA A 322 14.59 2.37 -6.17
N GLN A 323 15.30 2.38 -7.31
CA GLN A 323 15.61 3.61 -8.04
C GLN A 323 14.35 4.32 -8.52
N GLU A 324 13.39 3.59 -9.12
CA GLU A 324 12.14 4.17 -9.60
C GLU A 324 11.35 4.84 -8.48
N ILE A 325 11.22 4.17 -7.33
CA ILE A 325 10.45 4.69 -6.21
C ILE A 325 11.17 5.88 -5.54
N VAL A 326 12.49 5.82 -5.39
CA VAL A 326 13.26 6.94 -4.84
C VAL A 326 13.19 8.16 -5.77
N ASP A 327 13.40 7.99 -7.07
CA ASP A 327 13.31 9.08 -8.04
C ASP A 327 11.92 9.73 -8.04
N ARG A 328 10.87 8.94 -7.85
CA ARG A 328 9.49 9.44 -7.78
C ARG A 328 9.28 10.43 -6.63
N PHE A 329 9.82 10.13 -5.44
CA PHE A 329 9.56 10.94 -4.24
C PHE A 329 10.65 11.97 -3.93
N HIS A 330 11.84 11.81 -4.51
CA HIS A 330 12.99 12.68 -4.24
C HIS A 330 13.51 13.43 -5.47
N GLY A 331 13.01 13.11 -6.66
CA GLY A 331 13.41 13.71 -7.92
C GLY A 331 14.41 12.84 -8.69
N GLN A 332 14.49 13.09 -10.00
CA GLN A 332 15.29 12.31 -10.93
C GLN A 332 16.78 12.28 -10.54
N GLY A 333 17.38 11.08 -10.54
CA GLY A 333 18.80 10.85 -10.22
C GLY A 333 19.07 10.57 -8.74
N GLN A 334 18.08 10.75 -7.85
CA GLN A 334 18.23 10.41 -6.44
C GLN A 334 18.29 8.90 -6.21
N GLY A 335 17.63 8.10 -7.05
CA GLY A 335 17.72 6.65 -7.03
C GLY A 335 19.12 6.14 -7.34
N GLU A 336 19.79 6.73 -8.34
CA GLU A 336 21.18 6.42 -8.67
C GLU A 336 22.14 6.84 -7.55
N ALA A 337 21.97 8.03 -6.98
CA ALA A 337 22.74 8.49 -5.84
C ALA A 337 22.55 7.56 -4.62
N ALA A 338 21.32 7.15 -4.33
CA ALA A 338 21.00 6.23 -3.24
C ALA A 338 21.59 4.84 -3.47
N LEU A 339 21.60 4.34 -4.71
CA LEU A 339 22.31 3.10 -5.07
C LEU A 339 23.82 3.23 -4.81
N ALA A 340 24.45 4.31 -5.26
CA ALA A 340 25.87 4.53 -5.05
C ALA A 340 26.23 4.60 -3.55
N ALA A 341 25.41 5.29 -2.75
CA ALA A 341 25.56 5.36 -1.30
C ALA A 341 25.32 4.01 -0.61
N PHE A 342 24.32 3.25 -1.07
CA PHE A 342 24.06 1.89 -0.60
C PHE A 342 25.28 1.00 -0.88
N GLU A 343 25.76 0.95 -2.12
CA GLU A 343 26.95 0.17 -2.48
C GLU A 343 28.21 0.63 -1.78
N ALA A 344 28.41 1.94 -1.59
CA ALA A 344 29.49 2.47 -0.76
C ALA A 344 29.38 1.95 0.68
N ARG A 345 28.21 1.97 1.31
CA ARG A 345 28.01 1.42 2.66
C ARG A 345 28.19 -0.10 2.74
N PHE A 346 27.86 -0.83 1.68
CA PHE A 346 28.14 -2.26 1.59
C PHE A 346 29.62 -2.54 1.29
N ARG A 347 30.37 -1.60 0.69
CA ARG A 347 31.82 -1.62 0.52
C ARG A 347 32.59 -1.16 1.77
N ASP A 348 32.11 -0.15 2.48
CA ASP A 348 32.65 0.34 3.75
C ASP A 348 32.26 -0.58 4.92
N GLY A 349 31.18 -1.34 4.75
CA GLY A 349 30.84 -2.53 5.52
C GLY A 349 31.32 -3.84 4.88
N ALA A 350 32.01 -3.76 3.73
CA ALA A 350 32.66 -4.93 3.16
C ALA A 350 33.91 -5.18 3.98
N ILE A 351 34.06 -6.47 4.31
CA ILE A 351 35.33 -7.18 4.31
C ILE A 351 36.52 -6.21 4.17
N PRO A 352 37.20 -5.86 5.27
CA PRO A 352 38.42 -5.05 5.20
C PRO A 352 39.35 -5.58 4.10
N ASP A 353 40.03 -4.71 3.36
CA ASP A 353 41.03 -5.17 2.37
C ASP A 353 42.12 -6.06 3.04
N ASP A 354 42.31 -5.86 4.33
CA ASP A 354 43.15 -6.65 5.23
C ASP A 354 42.29 -7.53 6.16
N ILE A 355 41.81 -8.67 5.66
CA ILE A 355 41.22 -9.73 6.49
C ILE A 355 42.24 -10.81 6.82
N PRO A 356 42.25 -11.32 8.07
CA PRO A 356 43.10 -12.44 8.44
C PRO A 356 42.88 -13.66 7.54
N GLU A 357 43.95 -14.16 6.94
CA GLU A 357 43.96 -15.41 6.19
C GLU A 357 44.26 -16.59 7.11
N VAL A 358 43.41 -17.61 7.06
CA VAL A 358 43.54 -18.83 7.88
C VAL A 358 43.53 -20.04 6.96
N ASN A 359 44.57 -20.87 7.05
CA ASN A 359 44.63 -22.13 6.35
C ASN A 359 44.25 -23.27 7.31
N LEU A 360 43.22 -24.04 6.98
CA LEU A 360 42.78 -25.21 7.75
C LEU A 360 42.86 -26.46 6.86
N ALA A 361 43.19 -27.60 7.46
CA ALA A 361 43.32 -28.88 6.75
C ALA A 361 42.19 -29.84 7.15
N GLY A 362 41.94 -30.85 6.30
CA GLY A 362 40.95 -31.91 6.53
C GLY A 362 39.56 -31.54 6.02
N ALA A 363 39.48 -30.97 4.83
CA ALA A 363 38.20 -30.76 4.15
C ALA A 363 37.53 -32.11 3.80
N PRO A 364 36.19 -32.22 3.86
CA PRO A 364 35.25 -31.20 4.27
C PRO A 364 35.23 -30.94 5.79
N LEU A 365 35.06 -29.68 6.20
CA LEU A 365 35.08 -29.25 7.61
C LEU A 365 33.75 -28.62 8.02
N GLY A 366 33.21 -29.02 9.18
CA GLY A 366 31.96 -28.46 9.70
C GLY A 366 32.06 -26.99 10.10
N ILE A 367 31.03 -26.19 9.80
CA ILE A 367 31.02 -24.73 9.99
C ILE A 367 31.35 -24.28 11.42
N LEU A 368 30.88 -25.02 12.44
CA LEU A 368 31.18 -24.71 13.84
C LEU A 368 32.68 -24.86 14.17
N LYS A 369 33.33 -25.87 13.56
CA LYS A 369 34.77 -26.11 13.70
C LYS A 369 35.56 -25.02 12.98
N VAL A 370 35.13 -24.66 11.77
CA VAL A 370 35.70 -23.57 10.98
C VAL A 370 35.65 -22.23 11.72
N LEU A 371 34.50 -21.86 12.30
CA LEU A 371 34.35 -20.61 13.06
C LEU A 371 35.28 -20.51 14.26
N ARG A 372 35.52 -21.64 14.95
CA ARG A 372 36.42 -21.70 16.10
C ARG A 372 37.88 -21.64 15.67
N GLU A 373 38.26 -22.44 14.69
CA GLU A 373 39.65 -22.55 14.23
C GLU A 373 40.12 -21.31 13.46
N ALA A 374 39.19 -20.58 12.82
CA ALA A 374 39.44 -19.27 12.25
C ALA A 374 39.45 -18.11 13.28
N GLY A 375 39.29 -18.40 14.57
CA GLY A 375 39.29 -17.38 15.64
C GLY A 375 38.06 -16.46 15.64
N LEU A 376 37.00 -16.80 14.90
CA LEU A 376 35.78 -16.00 14.79
C LEU A 376 34.82 -16.23 15.97
N ALA A 377 34.94 -17.36 16.66
CA ALA A 377 34.24 -17.70 17.89
C ALA A 377 35.20 -18.33 18.92
N ALA A 378 35.07 -17.98 20.20
CA ALA A 378 35.93 -18.50 21.27
C ALA A 378 35.60 -19.95 21.65
N SER A 379 34.40 -20.44 21.32
CA SER A 379 33.97 -21.81 21.60
C SER A 379 32.93 -22.31 20.59
N GLY A 380 32.72 -23.63 20.53
CA GLY A 380 31.66 -24.24 19.71
C GLY A 380 30.25 -23.77 20.11
N THR A 381 30.02 -23.52 21.41
CA THR A 381 28.74 -22.99 21.91
C THR A 381 28.51 -21.55 21.46
N GLU A 382 29.56 -20.71 21.43
CA GLU A 382 29.45 -19.35 20.87
C GLU A 382 29.18 -19.39 19.36
N ALA A 383 29.88 -20.27 18.63
CA ALA A 383 29.68 -20.46 17.20
C ALA A 383 28.22 -20.86 16.88
N GLN A 384 27.67 -21.81 17.63
CA GLN A 384 26.29 -22.25 17.49
C GLN A 384 25.30 -21.11 17.77
N ARG A 385 25.48 -20.38 18.88
CA ARG A 385 24.64 -19.23 19.22
C ARG A 385 24.68 -18.16 18.12
N ASN A 386 25.85 -17.90 17.53
CA ASN A 386 25.99 -16.92 16.47
C ASN A 386 25.25 -17.35 15.19
N ILE A 387 25.21 -18.64 14.86
CA ILE A 387 24.40 -19.17 13.75
C ILE A 387 22.91 -19.03 14.05
N GLU A 388 22.48 -19.45 15.25
CA GLU A 388 21.07 -19.36 15.69
C GLU A 388 20.55 -17.92 15.69
N GLN A 389 21.40 -16.96 16.05
CA GLN A 389 21.10 -15.52 16.02
C GLN A 389 21.23 -14.89 14.63
N GLY A 390 21.59 -15.66 13.59
CA GLY A 390 21.77 -15.16 12.23
C GLY A 390 23.00 -14.28 12.01
N GLY A 391 23.95 -14.34 12.91
CA GLY A 391 25.17 -13.54 12.88
C GLY A 391 26.25 -14.09 11.96
N VAL A 392 26.09 -15.28 11.38
CA VAL A 392 27.13 -15.93 10.55
C VAL A 392 26.79 -15.85 9.07
N ARG A 393 27.76 -15.44 8.25
CA ARG A 393 27.69 -15.48 6.78
C ARG A 393 28.92 -16.15 6.18
N VAL A 394 28.73 -16.91 5.11
CA VAL A 394 29.79 -17.47 4.25
C VAL A 394 29.59 -16.89 2.86
N ASP A 395 30.61 -16.22 2.32
CA ASP A 395 30.59 -15.53 1.03
C ASP A 395 29.37 -14.60 0.87
N GLY A 396 29.06 -13.87 1.96
CA GLY A 396 27.93 -12.94 2.04
C GLY A 396 26.56 -13.58 2.31
N THR A 397 26.46 -14.91 2.21
CA THR A 397 25.22 -15.68 2.41
C THR A 397 25.07 -16.10 3.86
N ARG A 398 23.90 -15.84 4.47
CA ARG A 398 23.63 -16.23 5.88
C ARG A 398 23.62 -17.74 6.03
N VAL A 399 24.29 -18.25 7.07
CA VAL A 399 24.27 -19.67 7.43
C VAL A 399 23.16 -19.91 8.45
N GLU A 400 22.30 -20.88 8.16
CA GLU A 400 21.21 -21.33 9.06
C GLU A 400 21.42 -22.78 9.53
N ASP A 401 22.06 -23.61 8.71
CA ASP A 401 22.36 -25.00 9.04
C ASP A 401 23.67 -25.12 9.83
N LYS A 402 23.56 -25.49 11.11
CA LYS A 402 24.70 -25.76 12.00
C LYS A 402 25.51 -27.01 11.63
N SER A 403 24.95 -27.89 10.78
CA SER A 403 25.61 -29.10 10.30
C SER A 403 26.36 -28.92 8.97
N LEU A 404 26.29 -27.71 8.38
CA LEU A 404 26.95 -27.35 7.13
C LEU A 404 28.42 -27.80 7.11
N GLN A 405 28.78 -28.56 6.08
CA GLN A 405 30.14 -28.98 5.79
C GLN A 405 30.70 -28.14 4.65
N LEU A 406 31.84 -27.50 4.86
CA LEU A 406 32.53 -26.73 3.84
C LEU A 406 33.56 -27.64 3.15
N PRO A 407 33.45 -27.87 1.82
CA PRO A 407 34.43 -28.66 1.05
C PRO A 407 35.75 -27.91 0.88
N GLU A 408 36.73 -28.54 0.22
CA GLU A 408 38.00 -27.88 -0.14
C GLU A 408 37.73 -26.61 -0.95
N GLY A 409 38.37 -25.50 -0.60
CA GLY A 409 38.08 -24.20 -1.20
C GLY A 409 38.48 -23.01 -0.34
N SER A 410 38.27 -21.80 -0.86
CA SER A 410 38.52 -20.54 -0.15
C SER A 410 37.19 -19.82 0.08
N TYR A 411 36.95 -19.40 1.32
CA TYR A 411 35.70 -18.82 1.79
C TYR A 411 35.95 -17.53 2.56
N VAL A 412 35.08 -16.54 2.41
CA VAL A 412 35.04 -15.37 3.29
C VAL A 412 33.97 -15.59 4.35
N ILE A 413 34.39 -15.66 5.60
CA ILE A 413 33.49 -15.93 6.73
C ILE A 413 33.35 -14.68 7.58
N GLN A 414 32.11 -14.30 7.85
CA GLN A 414 31.73 -13.13 8.63
C GLN A 414 30.93 -13.54 9.86
N VAL A 415 31.29 -12.98 11.02
CA VAL A 415 30.52 -13.07 12.27
C VAL A 415 30.17 -11.67 12.77
N GLY A 416 28.88 -11.34 12.75
CA GLY A 416 28.37 -10.01 13.09
C GLY A 416 28.91 -8.94 12.13
N LYS A 417 29.07 -7.71 12.63
CA LYS A 417 29.48 -6.56 11.78
C LYS A 417 31.00 -6.34 11.67
N ARG A 418 31.81 -7.03 12.49
CA ARG A 418 33.23 -6.66 12.70
C ARG A 418 34.23 -7.81 12.60
N LYS A 419 33.79 -9.08 12.69
CA LYS A 419 34.70 -10.23 12.62
C LYS A 419 34.65 -10.82 11.21
N PHE A 420 35.79 -10.85 10.54
CA PHE A 420 35.95 -11.41 9.21
C PHE A 420 37.23 -12.27 9.16
N ALA A 421 37.21 -13.35 8.38
CA ALA A 421 38.41 -14.10 8.03
C ALA A 421 38.26 -14.72 6.62
N ARG A 422 39.38 -14.81 5.89
CA ARG A 422 39.47 -15.63 4.66
C ARG A 422 39.98 -17.00 5.06
N VAL A 423 39.15 -18.03 4.91
CA VAL A 423 39.51 -19.40 5.28
C VAL A 423 39.76 -20.21 4.03
N THR A 424 40.96 -20.75 3.89
CA THR A 424 41.30 -21.71 2.84
C THR A 424 41.35 -23.11 3.45
N LEU A 425 40.42 -23.96 3.04
CA LEU A 425 40.34 -25.37 3.41
C LEU A 425 41.11 -26.20 2.40
N ARG A 426 42.05 -27.02 2.88
CA ARG A 426 42.82 -28.00 2.08
C ARG A 426 42.44 -29.43 2.46
N GLY A 427 42.56 -30.34 1.51
CA GLY A 427 42.36 -31.79 1.70
C GLY A 427 43.25 -32.38 2.79
#